data_AF-A0A6N6JE94-F1
#
_entry.id   AF-A0A6N6JE94-F1
#
_cell.length_a   1.000
_cell.length_b   1.000
_cell.length_c   1.000
_cell.angle_alpha   90.00
_cell.angle_beta   90.00
_cell.angle_gamma   90.00
#
_symmetry.space_group_name_H-M   'P 1'
#
loop_
_entity.id
_entity.type
_entity.pdbx_description
1 polymer ?
#
loop_
_entity_poly.entity_id
_entity_poly.type
_entity_poly.pdbx_seq_one_letter_code
_entity_poly.pdbx_strand_id
1 'polypeptide(L)'
;MNKLLAALAVAPVLFGAGFASAATISPTGLLGDGTVNATVNIEDDSGLLNDANWFTFYATAGQTIDIDINREERRPDLAAELYLGDVTGSDFGTRSGNYGTVTPLAGLTFIDREDDTEQDAFNGPWGDPRFTFTATDTGVYSFFVVSLNTQGVGADFSVTATGIDSIEVVPLPAGGLLLATALAGFGIARRRSAKK
;
A
#
# COMPACT_ATOMS: atom_id res chain seq x y z
N MET A 1 35.02 38.41 55.73
CA MET A 1 34.63 38.85 54.37
C MET A 1 34.37 37.60 53.54
N ASN A 2 33.09 37.26 53.37
CA ASN A 2 32.62 36.05 52.73
C ASN A 2 32.76 36.21 51.21
N LYS A 3 33.45 35.28 50.54
CA LYS A 3 33.42 35.17 49.07
C LYS A 3 32.32 34.18 48.70
N LEU A 4 31.27 34.71 48.08
CA LEU A 4 30.16 33.94 47.49
C LEU A 4 30.71 32.94 46.47
N LEU A 5 30.36 31.66 46.64
CA LEU A 5 30.40 30.67 45.57
C LEU A 5 29.20 30.91 44.66
N ALA A 6 29.43 31.31 43.41
CA ALA A 6 28.40 31.28 42.38
C ALA A 6 28.35 29.86 41.79
N ALA A 7 27.29 29.12 42.12
CA ALA A 7 27.00 27.83 41.50
C ALA A 7 26.46 28.05 40.08
N LEU A 8 27.25 27.64 39.08
CA LEU A 8 26.84 27.64 37.68
C LEU A 8 25.86 26.47 37.46
N ALA A 9 24.57 26.77 37.41
CA ALA A 9 23.53 25.80 37.07
C ALA A 9 23.63 25.45 35.58
N VAL A 10 24.16 24.26 35.27
CA VAL A 10 24.09 23.67 33.93
C VAL A 10 22.68 23.12 33.76
N ALA A 11 21.83 23.84 33.02
CA ALA A 11 20.54 23.32 32.60
C ALA A 11 20.74 22.24 31.54
N PRO A 12 20.15 21.03 31.67
CA PRO A 12 20.17 20.05 30.59
C PRO A 12 19.29 20.56 29.45
N VAL A 13 19.92 20.88 28.32
CA VAL A 13 19.22 21.05 27.05
C VAL A 13 18.74 19.66 26.63
N LEU A 14 17.47 19.35 26.89
CA LEU A 14 16.80 18.20 26.31
C LEU A 14 16.62 18.48 24.81
N PHE A 15 17.56 18.01 24.01
CA PHE A 15 17.38 17.85 22.58
C PHE A 15 16.35 16.73 22.37
N GLY A 16 15.07 17.10 22.29
CA GLY A 16 14.05 16.25 21.69
C GLY A 16 14.34 16.15 20.21
N ALA A 17 15.18 15.20 19.81
CA ALA A 17 15.23 14.77 18.42
C ALA A 17 13.88 14.10 18.13
N GLY A 18 12.95 14.86 17.56
CA GLY A 18 11.79 14.28 16.91
C GLY A 18 12.31 13.46 15.74
N PHE A 19 12.34 12.15 15.88
CA PHE A 19 12.50 11.28 14.72
C PHE A 19 11.23 11.47 13.89
N ALA A 20 11.36 12.16 12.75
CA ALA A 20 10.35 12.05 11.71
C ALA A 20 10.34 10.58 11.28
N SER A 21 9.33 9.84 11.71
CA SER A 21 9.06 8.53 11.12
C SER A 21 8.69 8.79 9.67
N ALA A 22 9.39 8.17 8.73
CA ALA A 22 8.90 8.09 7.37
C ALA A 22 7.48 7.51 7.41
N ALA A 23 6.57 8.13 6.64
CA ALA A 23 5.20 7.63 6.54
C ALA A 23 5.25 6.30 5.81
N THR A 24 4.73 5.23 6.42
CA THR A 24 4.67 3.92 5.75
C THR A 24 3.49 3.87 4.78
N ILE A 25 3.55 2.97 3.82
CA ILE A 25 2.48 2.81 2.83
C ILE A 25 1.24 2.23 3.51
N SER A 26 0.13 2.96 3.34
CA SER A 26 -1.22 2.50 3.64
C SER A 26 -1.99 2.43 2.31
N PRO A 27 -2.16 1.23 1.73
CA PRO A 27 -2.89 1.09 0.46
C PRO A 27 -4.29 1.73 0.54
N THR A 28 -4.75 2.24 -0.60
CA THR A 28 -6.10 2.83 -0.77
C THR A 28 -7.20 1.85 -0.34
N GLY A 29 -6.93 0.55 -0.44
CA GLY A 29 -7.76 -0.55 0.06
C GLY A 29 -7.36 -1.87 -0.60
N LEU A 30 -7.99 -2.97 -0.16
CA LEU A 30 -7.92 -4.25 -0.89
C LEU A 30 -8.89 -4.17 -2.07
N LEU A 31 -8.34 -4.21 -3.29
CA LEU A 31 -9.06 -4.26 -4.54
C LEU A 31 -9.66 -5.67 -4.72
N GLY A 32 -10.91 -5.69 -5.18
CA GLY A 32 -11.59 -6.88 -5.68
C GLY A 32 -12.24 -6.55 -7.02
N ASP A 33 -13.04 -7.47 -7.56
CA ASP A 33 -13.79 -7.21 -8.78
C ASP A 33 -14.68 -5.96 -8.66
N GLY A 34 -14.59 -5.08 -9.66
CA GLY A 34 -15.34 -3.82 -9.72
C GLY A 34 -14.45 -2.61 -9.96
N THR A 35 -15.02 -1.42 -9.73
CA THR A 35 -14.37 -0.13 -10.01
C THR A 35 -14.15 0.68 -8.73
N VAL A 36 -12.94 1.22 -8.59
CA VAL A 36 -12.55 2.14 -7.51
C VAL A 36 -12.06 3.45 -8.15
N ASN A 37 -12.53 4.58 -7.61
CA ASN A 37 -12.07 5.89 -8.06
C ASN A 37 -10.99 6.42 -7.10
N ALA A 38 -10.00 7.12 -7.66
CA ALA A 38 -8.92 7.74 -6.92
C ALA A 38 -8.48 9.03 -7.61
N THR A 39 -7.61 9.78 -6.91
CA THR A 39 -7.00 11.00 -7.42
C THR A 39 -5.49 10.82 -7.38
N VAL A 40 -4.80 11.19 -8.46
CA VAL A 40 -3.33 11.08 -8.57
C VAL A 40 -2.67 11.90 -7.47
N ASN A 41 -1.91 11.23 -6.62
CA ASN A 41 -1.24 11.87 -5.49
C ASN A 41 0.15 12.41 -5.84
N ILE A 42 0.87 11.72 -6.73
CA ILE A 42 2.26 12.07 -7.07
C ILE A 42 2.52 12.06 -8.57
N GLU A 43 3.45 12.92 -8.93
CA GLU A 43 4.21 12.88 -10.17
C GLU A 43 5.41 11.95 -9.98
N ASP A 44 5.77 11.22 -11.03
CA ASP A 44 6.82 10.22 -10.99
C ASP A 44 8.23 10.78 -10.65
N ASP A 45 8.55 11.99 -11.13
CA ASP A 45 9.88 12.59 -10.98
C ASP A 45 10.07 13.42 -9.69
N SER A 46 9.04 13.56 -8.85
CA SER A 46 9.09 14.45 -7.68
C SER A 46 8.49 13.90 -6.38
N GLY A 47 7.93 12.68 -6.40
CA GLY A 47 7.22 12.09 -5.27
C GLY A 47 8.03 11.13 -4.39
N LEU A 48 7.65 11.05 -3.10
CA LEU A 48 7.91 9.86 -2.30
C LEU A 48 6.99 8.75 -2.81
N LEU A 49 7.53 7.55 -3.11
CA LEU A 49 6.69 6.43 -3.53
C LEU A 49 5.64 6.09 -2.47
N ASN A 50 5.93 6.41 -1.22
CA ASN A 50 5.01 6.19 -0.11
C ASN A 50 3.72 7.02 -0.24
N ASP A 51 3.76 8.12 -1.00
CA ASP A 51 2.60 8.99 -1.23
C ASP A 51 1.82 8.60 -2.50
N ALA A 52 2.30 7.65 -3.31
CA ALA A 52 1.62 7.17 -4.50
C ALA A 52 0.26 6.52 -4.17
N ASN A 53 -0.61 6.40 -5.17
CA ASN A 53 -1.85 5.65 -5.03
C ASN A 53 -1.56 4.15 -5.09
N TRP A 54 -1.33 3.54 -3.93
CA TRP A 54 -1.12 2.10 -3.80
C TRP A 54 -2.44 1.35 -3.72
N PHE A 55 -2.48 0.19 -4.37
CA PHE A 55 -3.58 -0.77 -4.35
C PHE A 55 -3.00 -2.15 -4.08
N THR A 56 -3.74 -2.97 -3.34
CA THR A 56 -3.38 -4.37 -3.10
C THR A 56 -4.54 -5.27 -3.45
N PHE A 57 -4.26 -6.49 -3.90
CA PHE A 57 -5.27 -7.52 -4.10
C PHE A 57 -4.69 -8.89 -3.82
N TYR A 58 -5.56 -9.88 -3.61
CA TYR A 58 -5.14 -11.26 -3.46
C TYR A 58 -5.48 -12.04 -4.72
N ALA A 59 -4.57 -12.92 -5.13
CA ALA A 59 -4.80 -13.80 -6.26
C ALA A 59 -4.29 -15.21 -5.97
N THR A 60 -4.94 -16.19 -6.59
CA THR A 60 -4.50 -17.58 -6.59
C THR A 60 -3.69 -17.88 -7.85
N ALA A 61 -2.62 -18.67 -7.73
CA ALA A 61 -1.85 -19.13 -8.90
C ALA A 61 -2.76 -19.76 -9.96
N GLY A 62 -2.60 -19.34 -11.21
CA GLY A 62 -3.41 -19.74 -12.36
C GLY A 62 -4.63 -18.85 -12.63
N GLN A 63 -4.94 -17.89 -11.76
CA GLN A 63 -6.02 -16.93 -11.95
C GLN A 63 -5.63 -15.89 -13.01
N THR A 64 -6.51 -15.64 -13.98
CA THR A 64 -6.34 -14.56 -14.96
C THR A 64 -6.95 -13.29 -14.42
N ILE A 65 -6.16 -12.23 -14.42
CA ILE A 65 -6.47 -10.95 -13.80
C ILE A 65 -6.34 -9.87 -14.86
N ASP A 66 -7.31 -8.97 -14.85
CA ASP A 66 -7.38 -7.83 -15.74
C ASP A 66 -7.64 -6.58 -14.90
N ILE A 67 -6.72 -5.62 -14.97
CA ILE A 67 -6.78 -4.36 -14.24
C ILE A 67 -6.62 -3.25 -15.26
N ASP A 68 -7.69 -2.51 -15.44
CA ASP A 68 -7.81 -1.39 -16.36
C ASP A 68 -7.81 -0.08 -15.56
N ILE A 69 -6.90 0.83 -15.90
CA ILE A 69 -6.65 2.07 -15.15
C ILE A 69 -6.92 3.23 -16.10
N ASN A 70 -8.08 3.86 -15.94
CA ASN A 70 -8.56 4.88 -16.87
C ASN A 70 -8.48 6.26 -16.24
N ARG A 71 -7.97 7.23 -16.99
CA ARG A 71 -8.11 8.64 -16.64
C ARG A 71 -9.56 9.08 -16.80
N GLU A 72 -10.03 9.90 -15.86
CA GLU A 72 -11.35 10.54 -15.96
C GLU A 72 -11.27 11.91 -16.65
N GLU A 73 -10.05 12.39 -16.92
CA GLU A 73 -9.79 13.63 -17.64
C GLU A 73 -8.54 13.56 -18.51
N ARG A 74 -8.43 14.46 -19.49
CA ARG A 74 -7.34 14.48 -20.49
C ARG A 74 -5.93 14.71 -19.92
N ARG A 75 -5.86 15.30 -18.72
CA ARG A 75 -4.65 15.94 -18.19
C ARG A 75 -3.56 14.96 -17.72
N PRO A 76 -3.85 13.95 -16.89
CA PRO A 76 -2.83 13.02 -16.43
C PRO A 76 -2.25 12.18 -17.56
N ASP A 77 -1.00 11.76 -17.38
CA ASP A 77 -0.28 10.80 -18.20
C ASP A 77 0.01 9.62 -17.26
N LEU A 78 -0.90 8.64 -17.19
CA LEU A 78 -0.90 7.68 -16.09
C LEU A 78 0.02 6.52 -16.39
N ALA A 79 0.73 6.09 -15.36
CA ALA A 79 1.57 4.93 -15.46
C ALA A 79 1.57 4.12 -14.16
N ALA A 80 1.73 2.81 -14.28
CA ALA A 80 1.59 1.88 -13.17
C ALA A 80 2.70 0.82 -13.15
N GLU A 81 3.03 0.32 -11.96
CA GLU A 81 3.95 -0.81 -11.77
C GLU A 81 3.33 -1.84 -10.83
N LEU A 82 3.40 -3.11 -11.23
CA LEU A 82 2.80 -4.25 -10.55
C LEU A 82 3.88 -5.16 -9.95
N TYR A 83 3.63 -5.62 -8.73
CA TYR A 83 4.52 -6.48 -7.96
C TYR A 83 3.76 -7.61 -7.27
N LEU A 84 4.45 -8.74 -7.07
CA LEU A 84 4.07 -9.78 -6.10
C LEU A 84 4.68 -9.41 -4.74
N GLY A 85 3.82 -9.35 -3.72
CA GLY A 85 4.15 -9.03 -2.33
C GLY A 85 3.20 -7.99 -1.74
N ASP A 86 3.07 -7.98 -0.40
CA ASP A 86 2.27 -7.00 0.33
C ASP A 86 3.11 -5.76 0.68
N VAL A 87 2.66 -4.61 0.20
CA VAL A 87 3.29 -3.31 0.40
C VAL A 87 2.96 -2.68 1.77
N THR A 88 1.93 -3.19 2.47
CA THR A 88 1.38 -2.57 3.68
C THR A 88 2.44 -2.40 4.77
N GLY A 89 2.62 -1.17 5.24
CA GLY A 89 3.60 -0.85 6.29
C GLY A 89 5.05 -0.75 5.79
N SER A 90 5.30 -0.89 4.49
CA SER A 90 6.63 -0.70 3.89
C SER A 90 7.00 0.79 3.80
N ASP A 91 8.30 1.06 3.70
CA ASP A 91 8.86 2.39 3.48
C ASP A 91 9.87 2.31 2.33
N PHE A 92 9.50 2.88 1.19
CA PHE A 92 10.33 2.88 -0.02
C PHE A 92 10.97 4.25 -0.30
N GLY A 93 10.74 5.24 0.56
CA GLY A 93 11.32 6.58 0.43
C GLY A 93 11.02 7.26 -0.91
N THR A 94 11.96 8.10 -1.35
CA THR A 94 11.88 8.76 -2.66
C THR A 94 12.27 7.78 -3.76
N ARG A 95 11.53 7.79 -4.88
CA ARG A 95 11.99 7.14 -6.10
C ARG A 95 13.30 7.80 -6.54
N SER A 96 14.39 7.05 -6.59
CA SER A 96 15.63 7.49 -7.21
C SER A 96 15.60 7.14 -8.70
N GLY A 97 14.83 7.89 -9.49
CA GLY A 97 14.90 7.85 -10.95
C GLY A 97 13.54 7.75 -11.66
N ASN A 98 13.52 8.23 -12.90
CA ASN A 98 12.37 8.30 -13.79
C ASN A 98 11.71 6.93 -14.02
N TYR A 99 10.41 6.97 -14.29
CA TYR A 99 9.61 5.94 -14.91
C TYR A 99 10.34 5.44 -16.16
N GLY A 100 10.64 4.14 -16.19
CA GLY A 100 11.58 3.56 -17.15
C GLY A 100 12.70 2.77 -16.48
N THR A 101 13.13 3.14 -15.28
CA THR A 101 14.04 2.30 -14.48
C THR A 101 13.22 1.36 -13.61
N VAL A 102 13.27 0.05 -13.85
CA VAL A 102 12.69 -0.94 -12.93
C VAL A 102 13.34 -0.72 -11.57
N THR A 103 12.57 -0.26 -10.60
CA THR A 103 13.08 -0.04 -9.24
C THR A 103 12.79 -1.32 -8.45
N PRO A 104 13.81 -2.12 -8.10
CA PRO A 104 13.60 -3.26 -7.21
C PRO A 104 13.19 -2.71 -5.85
N LEU A 105 11.95 -3.00 -5.44
CA LEU A 105 11.47 -2.67 -4.11
C LEU A 105 11.75 -3.86 -3.20
N ALA A 106 12.49 -3.62 -2.11
CA ALA A 106 12.93 -4.69 -1.23
C ALA A 106 11.74 -5.48 -0.67
N GLY A 107 11.77 -6.80 -0.82
CA GLY A 107 10.68 -7.68 -0.37
C GLY A 107 9.53 -7.84 -1.37
N LEU A 108 9.57 -7.16 -2.51
CA LEU A 108 8.61 -7.30 -3.60
C LEU A 108 9.27 -7.89 -4.84
N THR A 109 8.53 -8.68 -5.60
CA THR A 109 8.97 -9.19 -6.91
C THR A 109 8.28 -8.40 -8.01
N PHE A 110 9.04 -7.69 -8.84
CA PHE A 110 8.50 -6.98 -10.00
C PHE A 110 7.84 -7.95 -10.98
N ILE A 111 6.64 -7.61 -11.45
CA ILE A 111 5.89 -8.37 -12.44
C ILE A 111 5.87 -7.60 -13.75
N ASP A 112 5.31 -6.39 -13.73
CA ASP A 112 5.06 -5.63 -14.95
C ASP A 112 4.99 -4.12 -14.75
N ARG A 113 5.03 -3.39 -15.85
CA ARG A 113 4.91 -1.94 -15.93
C ARG A 113 4.11 -1.55 -17.17
N GLU A 114 3.14 -0.66 -16.99
CA GLU A 114 2.21 -0.24 -18.04
C GLU A 114 1.96 1.27 -17.99
N ASP A 115 1.80 1.90 -19.16
CA ASP A 115 1.66 3.35 -19.35
C ASP A 115 0.63 3.66 -20.46
N ASP A 116 1.05 3.62 -21.72
CA ASP A 116 0.20 3.83 -22.90
C ASP A 116 -0.34 2.51 -23.51
N THR A 117 -0.74 1.56 -22.67
CA THR A 117 -1.14 0.21 -23.13
C THR A 117 -2.45 0.26 -23.91
N GLU A 118 -3.43 1.00 -23.40
CA GLU A 118 -4.70 1.26 -24.05
C GLU A 118 -4.63 2.50 -24.95
N GLN A 119 -5.51 2.54 -25.95
CA GLN A 119 -5.61 3.70 -26.81
C GLN A 119 -6.24 4.88 -26.05
N ASP A 120 -5.65 6.05 -26.24
CA ASP A 120 -6.14 7.31 -25.71
C ASP A 120 -7.66 7.56 -25.96
N ALA A 121 -8.39 7.76 -24.87
CA ALA A 121 -9.82 8.10 -24.89
C ALA A 121 -10.08 9.61 -25.14
N PHE A 122 -9.07 10.47 -25.04
CA PHE A 122 -9.23 11.94 -25.02
C PHE A 122 -8.74 12.66 -26.30
N ASN A 123 -8.39 11.93 -27.35
CA ASN A 123 -7.74 12.44 -28.57
C ASN A 123 -6.44 13.25 -28.31
N GLY A 124 -5.73 12.96 -27.23
CA GLY A 124 -4.36 13.36 -26.93
C GLY A 124 -3.30 12.33 -27.33
N PRO A 125 -2.06 12.53 -26.87
CA PRO A 125 -0.94 11.65 -27.20
C PRO A 125 -0.78 10.46 -26.25
N TRP A 126 -1.52 10.42 -25.14
CA TRP A 126 -1.31 9.52 -24.01
C TRP A 126 -2.45 8.52 -23.91
N GLY A 127 -2.11 7.24 -23.83
CA GLY A 127 -3.00 6.14 -23.53
C GLY A 127 -3.28 5.99 -22.04
N ASP A 128 -3.80 4.83 -21.69
CA ASP A 128 -4.16 4.46 -20.32
C ASP A 128 -3.55 3.09 -19.98
N PRO A 129 -3.01 2.88 -18.76
CA PRO A 129 -2.30 1.64 -18.45
C PRO A 129 -3.26 0.50 -18.16
N ARG A 130 -2.92 -0.70 -18.62
CA ARG A 130 -3.70 -1.91 -18.35
C ARG A 130 -2.83 -3.13 -18.13
N PHE A 131 -3.05 -3.82 -17.01
CA PHE A 131 -2.44 -5.11 -16.75
C PHE A 131 -3.38 -6.24 -17.17
N THR A 132 -2.90 -7.16 -18.00
CA THR A 132 -3.60 -8.43 -18.25
C THR A 132 -2.61 -9.58 -18.09
N PHE A 133 -2.74 -10.34 -17.01
CA PHE A 133 -1.77 -11.39 -16.68
C PHE A 133 -2.43 -12.60 -16.04
N THR A 134 -1.68 -13.70 -15.94
CA THR A 134 -2.07 -14.86 -15.13
C THR A 134 -1.15 -14.92 -13.92
N ALA A 135 -1.73 -14.94 -12.73
CA ALA A 135 -0.98 -15.04 -11.47
C ALA A 135 -0.12 -16.31 -11.46
N THR A 136 1.20 -16.16 -11.31
CA THR A 136 2.12 -17.32 -11.24
C THR A 136 2.11 -17.95 -9.85
N ASP A 137 1.86 -17.14 -8.83
CA ASP A 137 1.95 -17.51 -7.42
C ASP A 137 0.70 -17.05 -6.66
N THR A 138 0.32 -17.82 -5.64
CA THR A 138 -0.77 -17.45 -4.75
C THR A 138 -0.25 -16.46 -3.71
N GLY A 139 -0.87 -15.28 -3.59
CA GLY A 139 -0.42 -14.27 -2.63
C GLY A 139 -1.08 -12.91 -2.82
N VAL A 140 -0.56 -11.94 -2.06
CA VAL A 140 -0.91 -10.53 -2.22
C VAL A 140 -0.05 -9.94 -3.33
N TYR A 141 -0.72 -9.22 -4.22
CA TYR A 141 -0.12 -8.41 -5.26
C TYR A 141 -0.35 -6.94 -4.90
N SER A 142 0.63 -6.11 -5.23
CA SER A 142 0.58 -4.67 -4.99
C SER A 142 0.94 -3.94 -6.26
N PHE A 143 0.21 -2.88 -6.57
CA PHE A 143 0.61 -1.94 -7.62
C PHE A 143 0.39 -0.52 -7.15
N PHE A 144 1.03 0.41 -7.85
CA PHE A 144 0.81 1.82 -7.63
C PHE A 144 0.59 2.53 -8.96
N VAL A 145 -0.08 3.68 -8.88
CA VAL A 145 -0.31 4.58 -10.01
C VAL A 145 0.36 5.92 -9.74
N VAL A 146 1.02 6.45 -10.77
CA VAL A 146 1.63 7.79 -10.80
C VAL A 146 1.23 8.53 -12.07
N SER A 147 1.51 9.83 -12.10
CA SER A 147 1.49 10.61 -13.33
C SER A 147 2.90 10.88 -13.84
N LEU A 148 3.16 10.66 -15.12
CA LEU A 148 4.43 10.97 -15.79
C LEU A 148 4.56 12.45 -16.13
N ASN A 149 3.46 13.19 -16.07
CA ASN A 149 3.45 14.62 -16.24
C ASN A 149 3.07 15.34 -14.93
N THR A 150 3.61 16.55 -14.76
CA THR A 150 3.35 17.38 -13.56
C THR A 150 1.91 17.87 -13.48
N GLN A 151 1.22 17.90 -14.62
CA GLN A 151 -0.15 18.36 -14.72
C GLN A 151 -1.14 17.34 -14.15
N GLY A 152 -0.80 16.06 -14.11
CA GLY A 152 -1.70 15.01 -13.66
C GLY A 152 -1.91 14.95 -12.15
N VAL A 153 -1.07 15.59 -11.33
CA VAL A 153 -1.30 15.62 -9.87
C VAL A 153 -2.64 16.30 -9.56
N GLY A 154 -3.44 15.63 -8.73
CA GLY A 154 -4.80 16.06 -8.41
C GLY A 154 -5.83 15.76 -9.50
N ALA A 155 -5.49 14.99 -10.54
CA ALA A 155 -6.43 14.50 -11.53
C ALA A 155 -7.12 13.22 -11.05
N ASP A 156 -8.38 13.03 -11.45
CA ASP A 156 -9.13 11.82 -11.10
C ASP A 156 -8.88 10.70 -12.13
N PHE A 157 -8.87 9.48 -11.62
CA PHE A 157 -8.77 8.25 -12.39
C PHE A 157 -9.61 7.14 -11.75
N SER A 158 -9.95 6.12 -12.53
CA SER A 158 -10.61 4.92 -12.05
C SER A 158 -9.75 3.68 -12.31
N VAL A 159 -9.89 2.71 -11.42
CA VAL A 159 -9.30 1.38 -11.54
C VAL A 159 -10.43 0.39 -11.59
N THR A 160 -10.56 -0.33 -12.69
CA THR A 160 -11.51 -1.43 -12.85
C THR A 160 -10.75 -2.75 -12.87
N ALA A 161 -11.06 -3.65 -11.95
CA ALA A 161 -10.47 -4.97 -11.89
C ALA A 161 -11.50 -6.06 -12.16
N THR A 162 -11.06 -7.12 -12.84
CA THR A 162 -11.81 -8.36 -13.00
C THR A 162 -10.92 -9.58 -12.80
N GLY A 163 -11.53 -10.68 -12.36
CA GLY A 163 -10.81 -11.91 -12.10
C GLY A 163 -9.99 -11.86 -10.81
N ILE A 164 -10.35 -10.99 -9.86
CA ILE A 164 -9.78 -10.95 -8.51
C ILE A 164 -10.78 -11.58 -7.55
N ASP A 165 -10.37 -12.67 -6.91
CA ASP A 165 -11.18 -13.26 -5.84
C ASP A 165 -11.29 -12.25 -4.70
N SER A 166 -12.52 -11.88 -4.32
CA SER A 166 -12.73 -11.23 -3.04
C SER A 166 -12.20 -12.16 -1.97
N ILE A 167 -11.30 -11.68 -1.10
CA ILE A 167 -10.91 -12.45 0.10
C ILE A 167 -12.21 -12.67 0.89
N GLU A 168 -12.83 -13.85 0.74
CA GLU A 168 -13.83 -14.28 1.69
C GLU A 168 -13.11 -14.29 3.04
N VAL A 169 -13.54 -13.40 3.94
CA VAL A 169 -13.18 -13.50 5.34
C VAL A 169 -13.78 -14.82 5.82
N VAL A 170 -13.03 -15.91 5.68
CA VAL A 170 -13.43 -17.21 6.18
C VAL A 170 -13.66 -17.03 7.67
N PRO A 171 -14.92 -17.11 8.16
CA PRO A 171 -15.17 -16.98 9.58
C PRO A 171 -14.30 -18.01 10.29
N LEU A 172 -13.51 -17.58 11.28
CA LEU A 172 -12.71 -18.49 12.09
C LEU A 172 -13.59 -19.70 12.43
N PRO A 173 -13.19 -20.94 12.08
CA PRO A 173 -14.02 -22.09 12.35
C PRO A 173 -14.36 -22.06 13.83
N ALA A 174 -15.65 -22.22 14.16
CA ALA A 174 -16.20 -22.05 15.51
C ALA A 174 -15.40 -22.79 16.61
N GLY A 175 -14.58 -23.78 16.23
CA GLY A 175 -13.58 -24.45 17.06
C GLY A 175 -12.62 -23.52 17.80
N GLY A 176 -12.17 -22.39 17.23
CA GLY A 176 -11.29 -21.45 17.92
C GLY A 176 -11.98 -20.75 19.09
N LEU A 177 -13.22 -20.33 18.88
CA LEU A 177 -14.06 -19.70 19.90
C LEU A 177 -14.50 -20.73 20.97
N LEU A 178 -14.82 -21.95 20.55
CA LEU A 178 -15.12 -23.08 21.44
C LEU A 178 -13.93 -23.47 22.33
N LEU A 179 -12.71 -23.48 21.78
CA LEU A 179 -11.51 -23.76 22.54
C LEU A 179 -11.23 -22.65 23.57
N ALA A 180 -11.36 -21.38 23.17
CA ALA A 180 -11.17 -20.24 24.08
C ALA A 180 -12.19 -20.24 25.23
N THR A 181 -13.45 -20.53 24.95
CA THR A 181 -14.51 -20.62 25.96
C THR A 181 -14.35 -21.85 26.87
N ALA A 182 -13.92 -23.01 26.32
CA ALA A 182 -13.61 -24.19 27.12
C ALA A 182 -12.44 -23.93 28.09
N LEU A 183 -11.36 -23.30 27.64
CA LEU A 183 -10.21 -22.95 28.48
C LEU A 183 -10.58 -21.96 29.60
N ALA A 184 -11.41 -20.95 29.28
CA ALA A 184 -11.94 -20.04 30.29
C ALA A 184 -12.81 -20.76 31.33
N GLY A 185 -13.66 -21.69 30.90
CA GLY A 185 -14.48 -22.53 31.77
C GLY A 185 -13.65 -23.41 32.72
N PHE A 186 -12.62 -24.08 32.20
CA PHE A 186 -11.70 -24.89 33.02
C PHE A 186 -10.92 -24.03 34.02
N GLY A 187 -10.50 -22.82 33.64
CA GLY A 187 -9.82 -21.88 34.54
C GLY A 187 -10.70 -21.45 35.72
N ILE A 188 -11.98 -21.17 35.47
CA ILE A 188 -12.96 -20.81 36.50
C ILE A 188 -13.25 -22.01 37.42
N ALA A 189 -13.44 -23.20 36.87
CA ALA A 189 -13.68 -24.42 37.64
C ALA A 189 -12.50 -24.74 38.58
N ARG A 190 -11.26 -24.64 38.08
CA ARG A 190 -10.05 -24.87 38.89
C ARG A 190 -9.91 -23.87 40.04
N ARG A 191 -10.24 -22.59 39.83
CA ARG A 191 -10.23 -21.56 40.89
C ARG A 191 -11.26 -21.82 41.98
N ARG A 192 -12.39 -22.46 41.67
CA ARG A 192 -13.42 -22.82 42.66
C ARG A 192 -13.01 -24.02 43.48
N SER A 193 -12.36 -25.01 42.88
CA SER A 193 -11.89 -26.21 43.60
C SER A 193 -10.70 -25.93 44.53
N ALA A 194 -9.88 -24.92 44.25
CA ALA A 194 -8.74 -24.54 45.09
C ALA A 194 -9.11 -23.69 46.33
N LYS A 195 -10.38 -23.30 46.49
CA LYS A 195 -10.87 -22.50 47.63
C LYS A 195 -11.71 -23.31 48.63
N LYS A 196 -11.80 -24.63 48.45
CA LYS A 196 -12.34 -25.57 49.45
C LYS A 196 -11.17 -26.30 50.09
#